data_AF-A0A4Q3CEK1-F1
#
_entry.id   AF-A0A4Q3CEK1-F1
#
_cell.length_a   1.000
_cell.length_b   1.000
_cell.length_c   1.000
_cell.angle_alpha   90.00
_cell.angle_beta   90.00
_cell.angle_gamma   90.00
#
_symmetry.space_group_name_H-M   'P 1'
#
loop_
_entity.id
_entity.type
_entity.pdbx_description
1 polymer ?
#
loop_
_entity_poly.entity_id
_entity_poly.type
_entity_poly.pdbx_seq_one_letter_code
_entity_poly.pdbx_strand_id
1 'polypeptide(L)'
;MITDPLRDLPTFADIEDAAQRIRGVTVHTPLLRYEVLDKAIGAPVWIKPETLQRTGSFKMRGAWNRISRIPDADKPKGVVAFSSGNHAQGVAESAKILGLKATIVMPSDAPRAKIESTKRRGAEVRLYDRVNESREAIAAELVAATGATTVRP
;
A
#
# COMPACT_ATOMS: atom_id res chain seq x y z
N MET A 1 -21.24 -23.66 12.42
CA MET A 1 -21.17 -22.33 13.08
C MET A 1 -21.15 -21.29 11.97
N ILE A 2 -22.21 -20.49 11.84
CA ILE A 2 -22.24 -19.38 10.89
C ILE A 2 -21.35 -18.29 11.50
N THR A 3 -20.16 -18.08 10.95
CA THR A 3 -19.32 -16.93 11.28
C THR A 3 -20.09 -15.68 10.88
N ASP A 4 -20.40 -14.80 11.84
CA ASP A 4 -20.98 -13.49 11.55
C ASP A 4 -19.97 -12.69 10.71
N PRO A 5 -20.25 -12.44 9.42
CA PRO A 5 -19.30 -11.78 8.53
C PRO A 5 -19.03 -10.33 8.91
N LEU A 6 -19.83 -9.73 9.81
CA LEU A 6 -19.61 -8.37 10.31
C LEU A 6 -18.59 -8.31 11.45
N ARG A 7 -18.36 -9.41 12.16
CA ARG A 7 -17.46 -9.44 13.33
C ARG A 7 -15.98 -9.25 12.97
N ASP A 8 -15.61 -9.59 11.74
CA ASP A 8 -14.24 -9.49 11.23
C ASP A 8 -14.00 -8.22 10.38
N LEU A 9 -14.96 -7.30 10.33
CA LEU A 9 -14.82 -6.04 9.61
C LEU A 9 -14.11 -4.98 10.46
N PRO A 10 -13.31 -4.09 9.82
CA PRO A 10 -12.72 -2.95 10.52
C PRO A 10 -13.79 -2.04 11.13
N THR A 11 -13.52 -1.58 12.34
CA THR A 11 -14.32 -0.61 13.08
C THR A 11 -13.67 0.77 13.05
N PHE A 12 -14.34 1.78 13.60
CA PHE A 12 -13.75 3.11 13.77
C PHE A 12 -12.48 3.08 14.65
N ALA A 13 -12.47 2.23 15.69
CA ALA A 13 -11.30 2.08 16.57
C ALA A 13 -10.05 1.60 15.80
N ASP A 14 -10.23 0.74 14.78
CA ASP A 14 -9.11 0.31 13.91
C ASP A 14 -8.54 1.47 13.09
N ILE A 15 -9.37 2.45 12.73
CA ILE A 15 -8.94 3.66 12.02
C ILE A 15 -8.18 4.60 12.96
N GLU A 16 -8.62 4.74 14.21
CA GLU A 16 -7.90 5.53 15.23
C GLU A 16 -6.53 4.93 15.56
N ASP A 17 -6.46 3.60 15.75
CA ASP A 17 -5.20 2.87 15.91
C ASP A 17 -4.27 3.07 14.70
N ALA A 18 -4.80 2.93 13.49
CA ALA A 18 -4.03 3.19 12.27
C ALA A 18 -3.52 4.63 12.20
N ALA A 19 -4.33 5.62 12.60
CA ALA A 19 -3.94 7.03 12.61
C ALA A 19 -2.78 7.30 13.58
N GLN A 20 -2.74 6.62 14.73
CA GLN A 20 -1.62 6.68 15.65
C GLN A 20 -0.34 6.07 15.02
N ARG A 21 -0.44 4.89 14.41
CA ARG A 21 0.72 4.17 13.83
C ARG A 21 1.37 4.88 12.65
N ILE A 22 0.59 5.58 11.82
CA ILE A 22 1.11 6.29 10.63
C ILE A 22 1.70 7.67 10.97
N ARG A 23 1.52 8.14 12.21
CA ARG A 23 1.99 9.46 12.67
C ARG A 23 3.52 9.53 12.64
N GLY A 24 4.07 10.66 12.19
CA GLY A 24 5.51 10.87 12.05
C GLY A 24 6.14 10.19 10.82
N VAL A 25 5.45 9.21 10.23
CA VAL A 25 5.95 8.48 9.06
C VAL A 25 5.27 8.95 7.78
N THR A 26 3.95 9.11 7.80
CA THR A 26 3.20 9.66 6.66
C THR A 26 3.11 11.18 6.72
N VAL A 27 2.99 11.83 5.57
CA VAL A 27 2.71 13.27 5.48
C VAL A 27 1.28 13.53 5.95
N HIS A 28 1.13 14.48 6.87
CA HIS A 28 -0.16 15.10 7.15
C HIS A 28 -0.48 16.09 6.04
N THR A 29 -1.05 15.59 4.95
CA THR A 29 -1.40 16.37 3.76
C THR A 29 -2.32 17.54 4.15
N PRO A 30 -2.20 18.71 3.51
CA PRO A 30 -3.03 19.87 3.87
C PRO A 30 -4.50 19.65 3.51
N LEU A 31 -5.36 20.54 3.98
CA LEU A 31 -6.68 20.76 3.37
C LEU A 31 -6.61 22.05 2.58
N LEU A 32 -6.90 21.96 1.28
CA LEU A 32 -6.83 23.11 0.38
C LEU A 32 -8.24 23.61 0.08
N ARG A 33 -8.36 24.92 -0.04
CA ARG A 33 -9.56 25.61 -0.54
C ARG A 33 -9.34 26.01 -1.98
N TYR A 34 -10.41 25.98 -2.77
CA TYR A 34 -10.36 26.49 -4.12
C TYR A 34 -11.69 27.15 -4.47
N GLU A 35 -11.70 28.49 -4.45
CA GLU A 35 -12.92 29.30 -4.62
C GLU A 35 -13.64 29.06 -5.95
N VAL A 36 -12.92 28.68 -7.00
CA VAL A 36 -13.53 28.33 -8.30
C VAL A 36 -14.44 27.11 -8.15
N LEU A 37 -14.05 26.11 -7.36
CA LEU A 37 -14.91 24.96 -7.06
C LEU A 37 -16.08 25.35 -6.17
N ASP A 38 -15.85 26.22 -5.18
CA ASP A 38 -16.93 26.70 -4.31
C ASP A 38 -18.05 27.34 -5.13
N LYS A 39 -17.70 28.21 -6.07
CA LYS A 39 -18.65 28.88 -6.97
C LYS A 39 -19.35 27.89 -7.91
N ALA A 40 -18.61 26.93 -8.46
CA ALA A 40 -19.17 25.93 -9.37
C ALA A 40 -20.17 24.99 -8.67
N ILE A 41 -19.93 24.64 -7.40
CA ILE A 41 -20.77 23.73 -6.62
C ILE A 41 -21.85 24.47 -5.81
N GLY A 42 -21.66 25.76 -5.54
CA GLY A 42 -22.53 26.56 -4.68
C GLY A 42 -22.34 26.32 -3.18
N ALA A 43 -21.22 25.71 -2.78
CA ALA A 43 -20.90 25.40 -1.38
C ALA A 43 -19.38 25.31 -1.14
N PRO A 44 -18.92 25.49 0.10
CA PRO A 44 -17.53 25.23 0.48
C PRO A 44 -17.04 23.81 0.12
N VAL A 45 -16.05 23.71 -0.78
CA VAL A 45 -15.34 22.47 -1.14
C VAL A 45 -13.91 22.46 -0.60
N TRP A 46 -13.52 21.34 0.03
CA TRP A 46 -12.16 21.14 0.53
C TRP A 46 -11.48 19.99 -0.22
N ILE A 47 -10.23 20.20 -0.61
CA ILE A 47 -9.42 19.18 -1.29
C ILE A 47 -8.43 18.60 -0.28
N LYS A 48 -8.39 17.27 -0.19
CA LYS A 48 -7.35 16.52 0.53
C LYS A 48 -6.39 15.89 -0.48
N PRO A 49 -5.32 16.58 -0.89
CA PRO A 49 -4.45 16.15 -1.99
C PRO A 49 -3.48 15.05 -1.54
N GLU A 50 -3.96 13.81 -1.51
CA GLU A 50 -3.11 12.64 -1.19
C GLU A 50 -2.02 12.37 -2.24
N THR A 51 -2.04 13.08 -3.36
CA THR A 51 -0.91 13.14 -4.31
C THR A 51 0.35 13.76 -3.70
N LEU A 52 0.22 14.54 -2.61
CA LEU A 52 1.36 15.10 -1.86
C LEU A 52 1.95 14.15 -0.81
N GLN A 53 1.40 12.93 -0.69
CA GLN A 53 1.98 11.91 0.19
C GLN A 53 3.33 11.42 -0.36
N ARG A 54 4.19 10.83 0.48
CA ARG A 54 5.56 10.39 0.13
C ARG A 54 5.68 9.55 -1.16
N THR A 55 4.67 8.75 -1.47
CA THR A 55 4.64 7.88 -2.66
C THR A 55 3.70 8.39 -3.76
N GLY A 56 3.26 9.65 -3.68
CA GLY A 56 2.37 10.26 -4.64
C GLY A 56 0.91 9.80 -4.53
N SER A 57 0.54 9.12 -3.44
CA SER A 57 -0.84 8.67 -3.19
C SER A 57 -1.09 8.27 -1.74
N PHE A 58 -2.35 8.06 -1.38
CA PHE A 58 -2.78 7.63 -0.04
C PHE A 58 -2.30 6.21 0.35
N LYS A 59 -1.85 5.39 -0.60
CA LYS A 59 -1.62 3.94 -0.41
C LYS A 59 -0.53 3.63 0.63
N MET A 60 0.42 4.53 0.84
CA MET A 60 1.43 4.35 1.89
C MET A 60 0.81 4.26 3.29
N ARG A 61 -0.34 4.91 3.55
CA ARG A 61 -1.01 4.87 4.86
C ARG A 61 -1.39 3.43 5.23
N GLY A 62 -2.10 2.75 4.34
CA GLY A 62 -2.52 1.36 4.54
C GLY A 62 -1.34 0.38 4.53
N ALA A 63 -0.40 0.57 3.60
CA ALA A 63 0.80 -0.27 3.52
C ALA A 63 1.62 -0.20 4.84
N TRP A 64 1.89 1.01 5.33
CA TRP A 64 2.58 1.19 6.61
C TRP A 64 1.81 0.57 7.76
N ASN A 65 0.51 0.84 7.87
CA ASN A 65 -0.33 0.29 8.93
C ASN A 65 -0.27 -1.25 8.98
N ARG A 66 -0.30 -1.91 7.80
CA ARG A 66 -0.22 -3.38 7.75
C ARG A 66 1.17 -3.93 8.05
N ILE A 67 2.21 -3.31 7.48
CA ILE A 67 3.59 -3.81 7.56
C ILE A 67 4.19 -3.56 8.95
N SER A 68 3.90 -2.41 9.57
CA SER A 68 4.38 -2.09 10.92
C SER A 68 3.82 -3.01 12.01
N ARG A 69 2.74 -3.74 11.72
CA ARG A 69 2.12 -4.73 12.61
C ARG A 69 2.63 -6.16 12.41
N ILE A 70 3.58 -6.38 11.50
CA ILE A 70 4.20 -7.70 11.34
C ILE A 70 5.00 -8.02 12.62
N PRO A 71 4.76 -9.17 13.26
CA PRO A 71 5.53 -9.60 14.43
C PRO A 71 7.03 -9.64 14.14
N ASP A 72 7.87 -9.34 15.12
CA ASP A 72 9.33 -9.28 14.93
C ASP A 72 9.90 -10.60 14.42
N ALA A 73 9.34 -11.74 14.82
CA ALA A 73 9.73 -13.06 14.34
C ALA A 73 9.47 -13.29 12.84
N ASP A 74 8.52 -12.55 12.26
CA ASP A 74 8.15 -12.67 10.84
C ASP A 74 8.82 -11.59 9.97
N LYS A 75 9.35 -10.52 10.56
CA LYS A 75 10.04 -9.44 9.83
C LYS A 75 11.17 -9.94 8.91
N PRO A 76 12.05 -10.88 9.34
CA PRO A 76 13.11 -11.40 8.46
C PRO A 76 12.60 -12.10 7.19
N LYS A 77 11.35 -12.62 7.22
CA LYS A 77 10.71 -13.29 6.07
C LYS A 77 10.28 -12.29 5.00
N GLY A 78 10.17 -11.00 5.35
CA GLY A 78 9.82 -9.93 4.42
C GLY A 78 8.33 -9.88 4.06
N VAL A 79 8.03 -9.15 2.99
CA VAL A 79 6.65 -8.93 2.51
C VAL A 79 6.51 -9.20 1.02
N VAL A 80 5.34 -9.69 0.64
CA VAL A 80 4.94 -9.86 -0.76
C VAL A 80 3.69 -9.04 -1.03
N ALA A 81 3.66 -8.31 -2.13
CA ALA A 81 2.47 -7.62 -2.60
C ALA A 81 2.31 -7.77 -4.11
N PHE A 82 1.11 -7.53 -4.62
CA PHE A 82 0.82 -7.54 -6.05
C PHE A 82 0.09 -6.26 -6.44
N SER A 83 0.68 -5.45 -7.32
CA SER A 83 0.09 -4.21 -7.83
C SER A 83 0.95 -3.60 -8.93
N SER A 84 0.33 -3.02 -9.95
CA SER A 84 1.03 -2.31 -11.02
C SER A 84 1.36 -0.83 -10.73
N GLY A 85 1.10 -0.31 -9.53
CA GLY A 85 1.22 1.14 -9.28
C GLY A 85 1.31 1.61 -7.84
N ASN A 86 0.34 2.42 -7.39
CA ASN A 86 0.44 3.19 -6.14
C ASN A 86 0.65 2.31 -4.90
N HIS A 87 0.02 1.12 -4.87
CA HIS A 87 0.21 0.16 -3.77
C HIS A 87 1.62 -0.42 -3.76
N ALA A 88 2.16 -0.80 -4.93
CA ALA A 88 3.54 -1.27 -5.04
C ALA A 88 4.53 -0.26 -4.45
N GLN A 89 4.37 1.02 -4.76
CA GLN A 89 5.22 2.08 -4.21
C GLN A 89 5.00 2.29 -2.71
N GLY A 90 3.74 2.21 -2.22
CA GLY A 90 3.42 2.29 -0.80
C GLY A 90 4.06 1.16 0.02
N VAL A 91 4.00 -0.08 -0.47
CA VAL A 91 4.61 -1.26 0.16
C VAL A 91 6.13 -1.15 0.11
N ALA A 92 6.71 -0.87 -1.06
CA ALA A 92 8.16 -0.76 -1.21
C ALA A 92 8.75 0.32 -0.30
N GLU A 93 8.13 1.51 -0.22
CA GLU A 93 8.59 2.58 0.66
C GLU A 93 8.47 2.19 2.14
N SER A 94 7.36 1.58 2.54
CA SER A 94 7.14 1.19 3.93
C SER A 94 8.11 0.10 4.37
N ALA A 95 8.33 -0.91 3.53
CA ALA A 95 9.30 -1.97 3.77
C ALA A 95 10.73 -1.43 3.86
N LYS A 96 11.11 -0.51 2.95
CA LYS A 96 12.42 0.16 2.97
C LYS A 96 12.67 0.88 4.30
N ILE A 97 11.71 1.68 4.76
CA ILE A 97 11.84 2.42 6.03
C ILE A 97 11.97 1.47 7.22
N LEU A 98 11.28 0.32 7.19
CA LEU A 98 11.32 -0.70 8.25
C LEU A 98 12.48 -1.70 8.11
N GLY A 99 13.32 -1.56 7.08
CA GLY A 99 14.44 -2.48 6.83
C GLY A 99 14.01 -3.89 6.41
N LEU A 100 12.83 -4.06 5.80
CA LEU A 100 12.28 -5.35 5.39
C LEU A 100 12.52 -5.60 3.90
N LYS A 101 12.74 -6.87 3.53
CA LYS A 101 12.68 -7.31 2.14
C LYS A 101 11.25 -7.17 1.61
N ALA A 102 11.11 -6.67 0.39
CA ALA A 102 9.82 -6.57 -0.29
C ALA A 102 9.93 -7.12 -1.71
N THR A 103 9.04 -8.05 -2.05
CA THR A 103 8.87 -8.56 -3.41
C THR A 103 7.50 -8.12 -3.93
N ILE A 104 7.49 -7.44 -5.08
CA ILE A 104 6.29 -6.89 -5.69
C ILE A 104 6.03 -7.59 -7.02
N VAL A 105 4.89 -8.26 -7.11
CA VAL A 105 4.39 -8.85 -8.36
C VAL A 105 3.73 -7.74 -9.19
N MET A 106 4.31 -7.44 -10.35
CA MET A 106 3.85 -6.38 -11.26
C MET A 106 3.67 -6.94 -12.67
N PRO A 107 2.66 -6.52 -13.44
CA PRO A 107 2.53 -7.01 -14.80
C PRO A 107 3.65 -6.42 -15.68
N SER A 108 4.16 -7.20 -16.62
CA SER A 108 5.30 -6.84 -17.49
C SER A 108 5.04 -5.61 -18.36
N ASP A 109 3.78 -5.35 -18.69
CA ASP A 109 3.29 -4.19 -19.44
C ASP A 109 2.88 -3.01 -18.53
N ALA A 110 3.17 -3.04 -17.22
CA ALA A 110 2.99 -1.86 -16.38
C ALA A 110 3.86 -0.69 -16.89
N PRO A 111 3.42 0.58 -16.74
CA PRO A 111 4.22 1.73 -17.15
C PRO A 111 5.64 1.65 -16.59
N ARG A 112 6.67 1.72 -17.46
CA ARG A 112 8.08 1.55 -17.08
C ARG A 112 8.49 2.44 -15.91
N ALA A 113 7.99 3.68 -15.86
CA ALA A 113 8.23 4.60 -14.76
C ALA A 113 7.78 4.06 -13.39
N LYS A 114 6.70 3.27 -13.34
CA LYS A 114 6.18 2.65 -12.11
C LYS A 114 7.04 1.47 -11.68
N ILE A 115 7.45 0.60 -12.61
CA ILE A 115 8.37 -0.51 -12.34
C ILE A 115 9.68 0.03 -11.76
N GLU A 116 10.29 1.00 -12.44
CA GLU A 116 11.57 1.59 -12.01
C GLU A 116 11.44 2.38 -10.71
N SER A 117 10.31 3.05 -10.47
CA SER A 117 10.03 3.70 -9.17
C SER A 117 9.98 2.68 -8.03
N THR A 118 9.33 1.53 -8.23
CA THR A 118 9.28 0.45 -7.23
C THR A 118 10.68 -0.11 -6.96
N LYS A 119 11.48 -0.40 -7.99
CA LYS A 119 12.86 -0.88 -7.84
C LYS A 119 13.77 0.12 -7.12
N ARG A 120 13.69 1.42 -7.45
CA ARG A 120 14.45 2.49 -6.76
C ARG A 120 14.15 2.59 -5.27
N ARG A 121 12.99 2.10 -4.83
CA ARG A 121 12.61 1.98 -3.41
C ARG A 121 13.15 0.71 -2.75
N GLY A 122 13.98 -0.07 -3.44
CA GLY A 122 14.66 -1.25 -2.90
C GLY A 122 13.82 -2.53 -2.93
N ALA A 123 12.65 -2.50 -3.57
CA ALA A 123 11.84 -3.70 -3.73
C ALA A 123 12.31 -4.54 -4.93
N GLU A 124 12.30 -5.86 -4.75
CA GLU A 124 12.40 -6.80 -5.86
C GLU A 124 11.09 -6.78 -6.65
N VAL A 125 11.19 -6.79 -7.98
CA VAL A 125 10.01 -6.80 -8.86
C VAL A 125 9.96 -8.12 -9.62
N ARG A 126 8.94 -8.93 -9.34
CA ARG A 126 8.59 -10.12 -10.13
C ARG A 126 7.59 -9.72 -11.21
N LEU A 127 8.05 -9.63 -12.46
CA LEU A 127 7.19 -9.31 -13.59
C LEU A 127 6.35 -10.52 -14.00
N TYR A 128 5.09 -10.36 -14.39
CA TYR A 128 4.22 -11.44 -14.89
C TYR A 128 3.42 -11.01 -16.13
N ASP A 129 2.98 -11.96 -16.93
CA ASP A 129 2.04 -11.77 -18.03
C ASP A 129 0.61 -11.71 -17.50
N ARG A 130 -0.03 -10.54 -17.59
CA ARG A 130 -1.39 -10.34 -17.07
C ARG A 130 -2.48 -11.12 -17.82
N VAL A 131 -2.19 -11.61 -19.02
CA VAL A 131 -3.16 -12.35 -19.83
C VAL A 131 -3.15 -13.83 -19.46
N ASN A 132 -1.96 -14.38 -19.21
CA ASN A 132 -1.76 -15.82 -19.06
C ASN A 132 -1.43 -16.27 -17.63
N GLU A 133 -1.00 -15.36 -16.75
CA GLU A 133 -0.62 -15.67 -15.37
C GLU A 133 -1.51 -14.93 -14.35
N SER A 134 -1.68 -15.53 -13.17
CA SER A 134 -2.38 -14.90 -12.03
C SER A 134 -1.36 -14.30 -11.06
N ARG A 135 -1.44 -12.99 -10.84
CA ARG A 135 -0.62 -12.31 -9.82
C ARG A 135 -0.88 -12.83 -8.41
N GLU A 136 -2.12 -13.23 -8.12
CA GLU A 136 -2.52 -13.79 -6.84
C GLU A 136 -1.88 -15.16 -6.63
N ALA A 137 -1.87 -16.03 -7.66
CA ALA A 137 -1.21 -17.32 -7.62
C ALA A 137 0.31 -17.18 -7.43
N ILE A 138 0.96 -16.32 -8.22
CA ILE A 138 2.40 -16.03 -8.09
C ILE A 138 2.72 -15.48 -6.69
N ALA A 139 1.90 -14.57 -6.17
CA ALA A 139 2.09 -14.04 -4.83
C ALA A 139 1.93 -15.13 -3.75
N ALA A 140 0.96 -16.04 -3.92
CA ALA A 140 0.76 -17.16 -3.00
C ALA A 140 1.95 -18.14 -3.02
N GLU A 141 2.50 -18.45 -4.20
CA GLU A 141 3.70 -19.28 -4.34
C GLU A 141 4.92 -18.65 -3.64
N LEU A 142 5.15 -17.35 -3.85
CA LEU A 142 6.23 -16.61 -3.19
C LEU A 142 6.07 -16.63 -1.66
N VAL A 143 4.85 -16.45 -1.17
CA VAL A 143 4.54 -16.50 0.27
C VAL A 143 4.78 -17.91 0.82
N ALA A 144 4.35 -18.95 0.12
CA ALA A 144 4.59 -20.33 0.53
C ALA A 144 6.08 -20.68 0.58
N ALA A 145 6.88 -20.19 -0.39
CA ALA A 145 8.31 -20.47 -0.47
C ALA A 145 9.15 -19.70 0.57
N THR A 146 8.76 -18.47 0.91
CA THR A 146 9.57 -17.56 1.75
C THR A 146 9.03 -17.40 3.17
N GLY A 147 7.76 -17.72 3.40
CA GLY A 147 7.03 -17.37 4.62
C GLY A 147 6.74 -15.87 4.76
N ALA A 148 6.93 -15.08 3.71
CA ALA A 148 6.69 -13.64 3.71
C ALA A 148 5.22 -13.30 4.02
N THR A 149 5.00 -12.10 4.56
CA THR A 149 3.63 -11.62 4.82
C THR A 149 3.03 -10.98 3.57
N THR A 150 1.85 -11.43 3.16
CA THR A 150 1.08 -10.79 2.07
C THR A 150 0.53 -9.44 2.49
N VAL A 151 0.76 -8.41 1.67
CA VAL A 151 0.19 -7.06 1.83
C VAL A 151 -0.75 -6.77 0.66
N ARG A 152 -2.05 -6.89 0.92
CA ARG A 152 -3.10 -6.70 -0.10
C ARG A 152 -3.28 -5.21 -0.46
N PRO A 153 -3.59 -4.89 -1.73
CA PRO A 153 -3.78 -3.52 -2.22
C PRO A 153 -5.02 -2.81 -1.71
#